data_AF-A0A812Z969-F1
#
_entry.id   AF-A0A812Z969-F1
#
_cell.length_a   1.000
_cell.length_b   1.000
_cell.length_c   1.000
_cell.angle_alpha   90.00
_cell.angle_beta   90.00
_cell.angle_gamma   90.00
#
_symmetry.space_group_name_H-M   'P 1'
#
loop_
_entity.id
_entity.type
_entity.pdbx_description
1 polymer ?
#
loop_
_entity_poly.entity_id
_entity_poly.type
_entity_poly.pdbx_seq_one_letter_code
_entity_poly.pdbx_strand_id
1 'polypeptide(L)'
;MRQKWGFLVGLLLGLAAAKRCTKHLTSLKAGDACSATWRELTASGWNGDERLAGPLLLPTQPSIGYAWVHAQHEKYFMSKKDAAKELKKAQFPVVLGGSHFYLTDRHHHAAALQLSGDEDIFDLDMNILVVCDLRSLGEDTFWAEMIKRKYVYLESRESPYALPHMVGPDVLASGWALANFEDNLWRSLAGFASHVNDASSRCYIKSCDEFFVDFQWGYAINVATEYNTTLWPSGDQHAAFQRLLHSLPYPSLKDVDLQDWKKLGEQLLPLCHGPALHSYPLPAGFPSTLQGWSAVPVPDDPSCKYESCTSARMNGQEDAHGFVV
;
A
#
# COMPACT_ATOMS: atom_id res chain seq x y z
N MET A 1 -53.09 -15.23 -30.09
CA MET A 1 -51.73 -14.90 -29.60
C MET A 1 -51.88 -13.84 -28.51
N ARG A 2 -51.55 -14.17 -27.26
CA ARG A 2 -51.69 -13.27 -26.10
C ARG A 2 -50.40 -12.47 -25.92
N GLN A 3 -50.48 -11.15 -26.03
CA GLN A 3 -49.43 -10.21 -25.66
C GLN A 3 -49.52 -9.95 -24.14
N LYS A 4 -48.51 -10.38 -23.39
CA LYS A 4 -48.35 -10.03 -21.97
C LYS A 4 -47.56 -8.72 -21.88
N TRP A 5 -48.20 -7.68 -21.36
CA TRP A 5 -47.53 -6.48 -20.88
C TRP A 5 -47.07 -6.74 -19.44
N GLY A 6 -45.76 -6.80 -19.23
CA GLY A 6 -45.15 -6.82 -17.90
C GLY A 6 -44.71 -5.41 -17.52
N PHE A 7 -45.35 -4.84 -16.50
CA PHE A 7 -44.89 -3.62 -15.84
C PHE A 7 -43.60 -3.94 -15.06
N LEU A 8 -42.47 -3.35 -15.47
CA LEU A 8 -41.28 -3.24 -14.62
C LEU A 8 -41.49 -2.04 -13.69
N VAL A 9 -41.75 -2.29 -12.41
CA VAL A 9 -41.62 -1.28 -11.36
C VAL A 9 -40.14 -1.18 -11.02
N GLY A 10 -39.46 -0.17 -11.58
CA GLY A 10 -38.09 0.16 -11.23
C GLY A 10 -38.04 0.74 -9.81
N LEU A 11 -37.37 0.02 -8.91
CA LEU A 11 -37.05 0.49 -7.57
C LEU A 11 -36.01 1.62 -7.70
N LEU A 12 -36.46 2.88 -7.69
CA LEU A 12 -35.59 4.05 -7.52
C LEU A 12 -35.14 4.08 -6.06
N LEU A 13 -34.07 3.36 -5.73
CA LEU A 13 -33.28 3.62 -4.54
C LEU A 13 -32.68 5.01 -4.71
N GLY A 14 -33.22 5.99 -3.99
CA GLY A 14 -32.66 7.33 -3.91
C GLY A 14 -31.22 7.23 -3.42
N LEU A 15 -30.27 7.61 -4.29
CA LEU A 15 -28.88 7.84 -3.90
C LEU A 15 -28.87 8.99 -2.90
N ALA A 16 -28.84 8.67 -1.60
CA ALA A 16 -28.47 9.66 -0.60
C ALA A 16 -27.10 10.22 -1.02
N ALA A 17 -26.98 11.55 -1.08
CA ALA A 17 -25.71 12.19 -1.39
C ALA A 17 -24.63 11.63 -0.45
N ALA A 18 -23.49 11.19 -1.01
CA ALA A 18 -22.40 10.65 -0.22
C ALA A 18 -21.97 11.69 0.84
N LYS A 19 -21.84 11.26 2.09
CA LYS A 19 -21.36 12.10 3.20
C LYS A 19 -19.97 12.62 2.84
N ARG A 20 -19.74 13.94 2.88
CA ARG A 20 -18.41 14.53 2.65
C ARG A 20 -17.55 14.40 3.88
N CYS A 21 -16.35 13.83 3.76
CA CYS A 21 -15.47 13.57 4.89
C CYS A 21 -15.04 14.87 5.61
N THR A 22 -14.66 15.89 4.84
CA THR A 22 -14.01 17.12 5.33
C THR A 22 -14.91 18.07 6.10
N LYS A 23 -16.23 17.97 5.92
CA LYS A 23 -17.22 18.78 6.68
C LYS A 23 -17.68 18.12 7.96
N HIS A 24 -17.29 16.87 8.18
CA HIS A 24 -17.93 15.98 9.13
C HIS A 24 -16.93 15.09 9.87
N LEU A 25 -15.65 15.43 9.87
CA LEU A 25 -14.58 14.61 10.44
C LEU A 25 -14.92 14.19 11.87
N THR A 26 -15.31 15.13 12.73
CA THR A 26 -15.69 14.89 14.14
C THR A 26 -16.89 13.95 14.31
N SER A 27 -17.74 13.81 13.29
CA SER A 27 -18.91 12.91 13.31
C SER A 27 -18.65 11.53 12.69
N LEU A 28 -17.51 11.33 12.03
CA LEU A 28 -17.14 10.02 11.47
C LEU A 28 -16.79 9.06 12.60
N LYS A 29 -17.01 7.77 12.38
CA LYS A 29 -16.64 6.67 13.30
C LYS A 29 -16.17 5.45 12.51
N ALA A 30 -15.55 4.50 13.19
CA ALA A 30 -15.17 3.22 12.59
C ALA A 30 -16.37 2.56 11.86
N GLY A 31 -16.13 2.13 10.62
CA GLY A 31 -17.13 1.56 9.71
C GLY A 31 -17.84 2.58 8.81
N ASP A 32 -17.72 3.88 9.08
CA ASP A 32 -18.28 4.90 8.19
C ASP A 32 -17.49 4.95 6.86
N ALA A 33 -18.21 5.19 5.77
CA ALA A 33 -17.63 5.55 4.48
C ALA A 33 -18.09 6.97 4.09
N CYS A 34 -17.18 7.73 3.48
CA CYS A 34 -17.44 9.10 3.04
C CYS A 34 -16.65 9.39 1.76
N SER A 35 -16.95 10.51 1.10
CA SER A 35 -16.16 10.99 -0.04
C SER A 35 -15.44 12.29 0.26
N ALA A 36 -14.27 12.48 -0.34
CA ALA A 36 -13.53 13.73 -0.37
C ALA A 36 -12.74 13.80 -1.68
N THR A 37 -12.35 14.99 -2.11
CA THR A 37 -11.43 15.13 -3.24
C THR A 37 -9.98 15.06 -2.76
N TRP A 38 -9.06 14.72 -3.66
CA TRP A 38 -7.63 14.74 -3.32
C TRP A 38 -7.18 16.14 -2.86
N ARG A 39 -7.70 17.19 -3.50
CA ARG A 39 -7.45 18.58 -3.11
C ARG A 39 -7.87 18.86 -1.68
N GLU A 40 -9.06 18.42 -1.28
CA GLU A 40 -9.56 18.60 0.09
C GLU A 40 -8.69 17.87 1.13
N LEU A 41 -8.12 16.72 0.77
CA LEU A 41 -7.32 15.89 1.65
C LEU A 41 -5.86 16.34 1.78
N THR A 42 -5.31 16.99 0.75
CA THR A 42 -3.86 17.30 0.68
C THR A 42 -3.53 18.78 0.71
N ALA A 43 -4.47 19.68 0.42
CA ALA A 43 -4.27 21.10 0.69
C ALA A 43 -4.07 21.32 2.20
N SER A 44 -3.37 22.41 2.57
CA SER A 44 -3.37 22.88 3.97
C SER A 44 -4.81 23.10 4.40
N GLY A 45 -5.31 22.15 5.19
CA GLY A 45 -6.74 21.87 5.26
C GLY A 45 -7.41 22.52 6.46
N TRP A 46 -8.67 22.90 6.30
CA TRP A 46 -9.58 23.18 7.40
C TRP A 46 -10.42 21.91 7.62
N ASN A 47 -10.45 21.38 8.86
CA ASN A 47 -11.09 20.08 9.16
C ASN A 47 -12.58 20.17 9.54
N GLY A 48 -13.17 21.36 9.43
CA GLY A 48 -14.52 21.65 9.93
C GLY A 48 -14.54 22.53 11.18
N ASP A 49 -13.50 22.47 11.99
CA ASP A 49 -13.43 23.14 13.29
C ASP A 49 -12.19 24.06 13.41
N GLU A 50 -11.07 23.69 12.78
CA GLU A 50 -9.81 24.41 12.83
C GLU A 50 -9.01 24.35 11.52
N ARG A 51 -8.07 25.28 11.36
CA ARG A 51 -7.10 25.28 10.26
C ARG A 51 -5.90 24.43 10.67
N LEU A 52 -5.61 23.39 9.91
CA LEU A 52 -4.48 22.49 10.12
C LEU A 52 -3.20 23.08 9.51
N ALA A 53 -2.07 22.78 10.15
CA ALA A 53 -0.74 23.16 9.68
C ALA A 53 -0.24 22.28 8.51
N GLY A 54 -1.03 21.30 8.06
CA GLY A 54 -0.65 20.33 7.05
C GLY A 54 -1.85 19.64 6.37
N PRO A 55 -1.59 18.59 5.58
CA PRO A 55 -2.64 17.83 4.90
C PRO A 55 -3.53 17.09 5.91
N LEU A 56 -4.79 16.88 5.52
CA LEU A 56 -5.75 16.14 6.33
C LEU A 56 -5.50 14.62 6.25
N LEU A 57 -5.03 14.13 5.10
CA LEU A 57 -4.64 12.73 4.89
C LEU A 57 -3.12 12.57 5.02
N LEU A 58 -2.68 11.77 5.98
CA LEU A 58 -1.28 11.50 6.29
C LEU A 58 -0.87 10.07 5.89
N PRO A 59 0.33 9.88 5.33
CA PRO A 59 0.96 8.58 5.14
C PRO A 59 1.23 7.83 6.46
N THR A 60 1.36 6.50 6.37
CA THR A 60 1.72 5.62 7.50
C THR A 60 2.88 4.68 7.16
N GLN A 61 3.71 5.09 6.20
CA GLN A 61 4.97 4.42 5.89
C GLN A 61 6.02 5.45 5.45
N PRO A 62 7.30 5.27 5.82
CA PRO A 62 8.37 6.20 5.45
C PRO A 62 8.89 5.94 4.03
N SER A 63 8.76 4.71 3.52
CA SER A 63 9.27 4.31 2.22
C SER A 63 8.17 3.79 1.29
N ILE A 64 8.29 4.06 -0.01
CA ILE A 64 7.47 3.49 -1.08
C ILE A 64 8.36 3.09 -2.26
N GLY A 65 7.89 2.17 -3.08
CA GLY A 65 8.61 1.81 -4.31
C GLY A 65 8.29 2.76 -5.45
N TYR A 66 9.23 3.63 -5.84
CA TYR A 66 9.02 4.68 -6.84
C TYR A 66 8.61 4.11 -8.20
N ALA A 67 9.34 3.12 -8.71
CA ALA A 67 8.99 2.49 -9.98
C ALA A 67 7.57 1.90 -9.97
N TRP A 68 7.12 1.38 -8.82
CA TRP A 68 5.75 0.91 -8.68
C TRP A 68 4.72 2.05 -8.61
N VAL A 69 5.06 3.20 -8.01
CA VAL A 69 4.24 4.43 -8.08
C VAL A 69 4.04 4.85 -9.54
N HIS A 70 5.13 4.92 -10.33
CA HIS A 70 5.05 5.24 -11.75
C HIS A 70 4.18 4.24 -12.53
N ALA A 71 4.25 2.94 -12.19
CA ALA A 71 3.36 1.93 -12.78
C ALA A 71 1.88 2.17 -12.44
N GLN A 72 1.56 2.56 -11.19
CA GLN A 72 0.17 2.92 -10.83
C GLN A 72 -0.28 4.20 -11.56
N HIS A 73 0.62 5.18 -11.70
CA HIS A 73 0.35 6.42 -12.44
C HIS A 73 0.02 6.14 -13.91
N GLU A 74 0.88 5.41 -14.63
CA GLU A 74 0.65 5.04 -16.04
C GLU A 74 -0.68 4.30 -16.21
N LYS A 75 -1.00 3.40 -15.28
CA LYS A 75 -2.18 2.54 -15.37
C LYS A 75 -3.50 3.27 -15.08
N TYR A 76 -3.51 4.22 -14.14
CA TYR A 76 -4.76 4.75 -13.59
C TYR A 76 -4.91 6.26 -13.67
N PHE A 77 -3.82 7.03 -13.71
CA PHE A 77 -3.86 8.47 -13.47
C PHE A 77 -3.34 9.32 -14.64
N MET A 78 -3.07 8.71 -15.81
CA MET A 78 -2.72 9.41 -17.05
C MET A 78 -3.90 10.19 -17.69
N SER A 79 -5.13 9.93 -17.26
CA SER A 79 -6.31 10.62 -17.76
C SER A 79 -7.39 10.77 -16.68
N LYS A 80 -8.14 11.88 -16.72
CA LYS A 80 -9.29 12.11 -15.83
C LYS A 80 -10.32 10.99 -15.87
N LYS A 81 -10.52 10.39 -17.05
CA LYS A 81 -11.49 9.29 -17.24
C LYS A 81 -11.07 8.03 -16.50
N ASP A 82 -9.81 7.63 -16.65
CA ASP A 82 -9.29 6.42 -15.99
C ASP A 82 -9.17 6.64 -14.48
N ALA A 83 -8.74 7.84 -14.07
CA ALA A 83 -8.69 8.24 -12.67
C ALA A 83 -10.07 8.18 -12.02
N ALA A 84 -11.10 8.76 -12.66
CA ALA A 84 -12.48 8.71 -12.14
C ALA A 84 -13.00 7.27 -12.02
N LYS A 85 -12.64 6.39 -12.95
CA LYS A 85 -13.01 4.97 -12.90
C LYS A 85 -12.32 4.26 -11.72
N GLU A 86 -11.03 4.49 -11.52
CA GLU A 86 -10.28 3.88 -10.41
C GLU A 86 -10.76 4.41 -9.06
N LEU A 87 -10.86 5.73 -8.88
CA LEU A 87 -11.29 6.36 -7.63
C LEU A 87 -12.72 6.01 -7.22
N LYS A 88 -13.62 5.79 -8.20
CA LYS A 88 -14.98 5.30 -7.93
C LYS A 88 -14.99 3.86 -7.40
N LYS A 89 -14.05 3.02 -7.84
CA LYS A 89 -13.97 1.61 -7.46
C LYS A 89 -13.18 1.40 -6.17
N ALA A 90 -12.08 2.13 -6.01
CA ALA A 90 -11.17 1.99 -4.90
C ALA A 90 -11.78 2.52 -3.59
N GLN A 91 -11.39 1.90 -2.49
CA GLN A 91 -11.61 2.40 -1.13
C GLN A 91 -10.24 2.67 -0.52
N PHE A 92 -10.07 3.84 0.08
CA PHE A 92 -8.86 4.24 0.78
C PHE A 92 -9.11 4.09 2.28
N PRO A 93 -8.61 3.01 2.91
CA PRO A 93 -8.84 2.77 4.33
C PRO A 93 -7.99 3.72 5.17
N VAL A 94 -8.61 4.29 6.19
CA VAL A 94 -7.97 5.26 7.08
C VAL A 94 -8.27 4.97 8.55
N VAL A 95 -7.31 5.32 9.39
CA VAL A 95 -7.53 5.46 10.84
C VAL A 95 -7.72 6.93 11.16
N LEU A 96 -8.69 7.24 12.01
CA LEU A 96 -8.82 8.59 12.59
C LEU A 96 -7.88 8.72 13.78
N GLY A 97 -7.04 9.75 13.79
CA GLY A 97 -6.16 10.09 14.91
C GLY A 97 -6.03 11.61 15.06
N GLY A 98 -6.26 12.14 16.27
CA GLY A 98 -6.39 13.58 16.48
C GLY A 98 -7.31 14.24 15.44
N SER A 99 -6.75 15.18 14.68
CA SER A 99 -7.45 15.92 13.60
C SER A 99 -7.17 15.39 12.18
N HIS A 100 -6.61 14.19 12.02
CA HIS A 100 -6.14 13.66 10.74
C HIS A 100 -6.73 12.29 10.38
N PHE A 101 -6.73 12.00 9.08
CA PHE A 101 -6.83 10.65 8.53
C PHE A 101 -5.42 10.08 8.33
N TYR A 102 -5.19 8.86 8.78
CA TYR A 102 -3.94 8.12 8.55
C TYR A 102 -4.23 6.99 7.57
N LEU A 103 -3.71 7.10 6.34
CA LEU A 103 -3.95 6.11 5.28
C LEU A 103 -3.23 4.80 5.60
N THR A 104 -3.93 3.68 5.71
CA THR A 104 -3.31 2.39 6.11
C THR A 104 -2.95 1.47 4.95
N ASP A 105 -3.51 1.72 3.77
CA ASP A 105 -3.23 0.98 2.53
C ASP A 105 -3.42 1.91 1.32
N ARG A 106 -2.85 1.52 0.18
CA ARG A 106 -2.87 2.24 -1.11
C ARG A 106 -1.96 3.47 -1.18
N HIS A 107 -0.88 3.53 -0.41
CA HIS A 107 0.09 4.62 -0.49
C HIS A 107 0.66 4.82 -1.90
N HIS A 108 0.91 3.74 -2.66
CA HIS A 108 1.33 3.88 -4.07
C HIS A 108 0.26 4.51 -4.97
N HIS A 109 -1.03 4.26 -4.74
CA HIS A 109 -2.09 4.92 -5.52
C HIS A 109 -2.20 6.39 -5.14
N ALA A 110 -2.11 6.70 -3.85
CA ALA A 110 -2.17 8.06 -3.33
C ALA A 110 -0.97 8.90 -3.80
N ALA A 111 0.24 8.35 -3.77
CA ALA A 111 1.44 8.98 -4.34
C ALA A 111 1.36 9.10 -5.87
N ALA A 112 0.82 8.10 -6.57
CA ALA A 112 0.64 8.15 -8.02
C ALA A 112 -0.42 9.19 -8.45
N LEU A 113 -1.47 9.34 -7.64
CA LEU A 113 -2.44 10.42 -7.78
C LEU A 113 -1.73 11.76 -7.63
N GLN A 114 -0.97 11.99 -6.56
CA GLN A 114 -0.18 13.23 -6.40
C GLN A 114 0.80 13.49 -7.55
N LEU A 115 1.43 12.43 -8.05
CA LEU A 115 2.40 12.47 -9.15
C LEU A 115 1.78 12.95 -10.47
N SER A 116 0.47 12.74 -10.67
CA SER A 116 -0.19 13.21 -11.90
C SER A 116 -0.07 14.72 -12.09
N GLY A 117 -0.02 15.48 -11.00
CA GLY A 117 0.03 16.94 -11.01
C GLY A 117 -1.17 17.57 -11.72
N ASP A 118 -2.23 16.81 -11.96
CA ASP A 118 -3.39 17.22 -12.73
C ASP A 118 -4.50 17.69 -11.77
N GLU A 119 -4.70 19.00 -11.73
CA GLU A 119 -5.70 19.66 -10.90
C GLU A 119 -7.12 19.18 -11.18
N ASP A 120 -7.42 18.78 -12.43
CA ASP A 120 -8.72 18.24 -12.82
C ASP A 120 -8.96 16.84 -12.23
N ILE A 121 -7.88 16.06 -12.05
CA ILE A 121 -7.91 14.78 -11.36
C ILE A 121 -8.03 14.99 -9.84
N PHE A 122 -7.40 16.04 -9.29
CA PHE A 122 -7.44 16.33 -7.86
C PHE A 122 -8.83 16.70 -7.34
N ASP A 123 -9.72 17.14 -8.22
CA ASP A 123 -11.12 17.47 -7.92
C ASP A 123 -12.09 16.29 -8.08
N LEU A 124 -11.59 15.08 -8.37
CA LEU A 124 -12.39 13.86 -8.39
C LEU A 124 -12.65 13.33 -6.98
N ASP A 125 -13.87 12.81 -6.77
CA ASP A 125 -14.25 12.18 -5.51
C ASP A 125 -13.55 10.83 -5.30
N MET A 126 -12.99 10.66 -4.11
CA MET A 126 -12.37 9.43 -3.62
C MET A 126 -13.22 8.84 -2.50
N ASN A 127 -13.33 7.51 -2.44
CA ASN A 127 -14.02 6.85 -1.33
C ASN A 127 -13.04 6.61 -0.16
N ILE A 128 -13.32 7.23 0.97
CA ILE A 128 -12.59 7.02 2.22
C ILE A 128 -13.39 6.05 3.09
N LEU A 129 -12.73 5.05 3.65
CA LEU A 129 -13.31 4.09 4.59
C LEU A 129 -12.61 4.24 5.95
N VAL A 130 -13.35 4.62 6.99
CA VAL A 130 -12.80 4.67 8.34
C VAL A 130 -12.73 3.25 8.89
N VAL A 131 -11.53 2.67 8.92
CA VAL A 131 -11.33 1.32 9.48
C VAL A 131 -11.18 1.36 10.99
N CYS A 132 -10.65 2.47 11.52
CA CYS A 132 -10.53 2.63 12.95
C CYS A 132 -10.64 4.08 13.42
N ASP A 133 -11.09 4.29 14.66
CA ASP A 133 -11.14 5.59 15.31
C ASP A 133 -10.36 5.55 16.62
N LEU A 134 -9.22 6.24 16.63
CA LEU A 134 -8.27 6.31 17.73
C LEU A 134 -8.09 7.75 18.23
N ARG A 135 -8.98 8.68 17.86
CA ARG A 135 -8.82 10.13 18.18
C ARG A 135 -8.87 10.46 19.66
N SER A 136 -9.48 9.60 20.47
CA SER A 136 -9.55 9.79 21.93
C SER A 136 -8.25 9.45 22.65
N LEU A 137 -7.27 8.87 21.95
CA LEU A 137 -6.00 8.48 22.52
C LEU A 137 -5.01 9.65 22.50
N GLY A 138 -4.13 9.72 23.51
CA GLY A 138 -2.94 10.57 23.46
C GLY A 138 -1.93 10.04 22.45
N GLU A 139 -1.00 10.90 22.00
CA GLU A 139 -0.07 10.63 20.90
C GLU A 139 0.72 9.31 21.05
N ASP A 140 1.36 9.09 22.20
CA ASP A 140 2.14 7.85 22.44
C ASP A 140 1.26 6.60 22.34
N THR A 141 0.05 6.66 22.92
CA THR A 141 -0.89 5.52 22.89
C THR A 141 -1.48 5.32 21.50
N PHE A 142 -1.71 6.40 20.75
CA PHE A 142 -2.15 6.34 19.37
C PHE A 142 -1.13 5.57 18.50
N TRP A 143 0.15 5.93 18.58
CA TRP A 143 1.19 5.26 17.79
C TRP A 143 1.42 3.82 18.23
N ALA A 144 1.39 3.54 19.54
CA ALA A 144 1.47 2.17 20.04
C ALA A 144 0.34 1.29 19.47
N GLU A 145 -0.90 1.80 19.40
CA GLU A 145 -2.03 1.07 18.81
C GLU A 145 -1.94 0.95 17.29
N MET A 146 -1.43 1.96 16.57
CA MET A 146 -1.15 1.87 15.13
C MET A 146 -0.17 0.74 14.81
N ILE A 147 0.93 0.64 15.57
CA ILE A 147 1.97 -0.40 15.43
C ILE A 147 1.41 -1.78 15.77
N LYS A 148 0.73 -1.88 16.92
CA LYS A 148 0.16 -3.13 17.43
C LYS A 148 -0.86 -3.75 16.47
N ARG A 149 -1.61 -2.92 15.75
CA ARG A 149 -2.66 -3.31 14.80
C ARG A 149 -2.19 -3.38 13.35
N LYS A 150 -0.89 -3.20 13.09
CA LYS A 150 -0.29 -3.21 11.74
C LYS A 150 -0.93 -2.19 10.78
N TYR A 151 -1.35 -1.03 11.29
CA TYR A 151 -1.85 0.09 10.47
C TYR A 151 -0.74 1.03 9.97
N VAL A 152 0.49 0.83 10.46
CA VAL A 152 1.68 1.60 10.11
C VAL A 152 2.82 0.64 9.81
N TYR A 153 3.64 0.96 8.80
CA TYR A 153 4.88 0.26 8.48
C TYR A 153 6.05 1.18 8.81
N LEU A 154 6.88 0.80 9.78
CA LEU A 154 7.94 1.65 10.35
C LEU A 154 9.33 1.07 10.09
N GLU A 155 9.63 0.78 8.84
CA GLU A 155 10.96 0.38 8.41
C GLU A 155 11.50 1.29 7.30
N SER A 156 12.78 1.61 7.40
CA SER A 156 13.55 2.47 6.49
C SER A 156 14.88 1.80 6.14
N ARG A 157 15.61 2.33 5.15
CA ARG A 157 16.95 1.84 4.76
C ARG A 157 17.93 2.99 4.71
N GLU A 158 19.17 2.71 5.11
CA GLU A 158 20.27 3.69 5.01
C GLU A 158 20.76 3.86 3.56
N SER A 159 20.56 2.84 2.72
CA SER A 159 20.85 2.88 1.29
C SER A 159 19.91 1.94 0.54
N PRO A 160 19.76 2.11 -0.79
CA PRO A 160 18.81 1.31 -1.57
C PRO A 160 19.03 -0.20 -1.48
N TYR A 161 20.26 -0.66 -1.25
CA TYR A 161 20.64 -2.08 -1.20
C TYR A 161 20.74 -2.63 0.24
N ALA A 162 20.80 -1.76 1.26
CA ALA A 162 20.87 -2.19 2.66
C ALA A 162 19.58 -2.89 3.10
N LEU A 163 19.68 -3.85 4.04
CA LEU A 163 18.50 -4.39 4.74
C LEU A 163 17.77 -3.29 5.53
N PRO A 164 16.44 -3.41 5.71
CA PRO A 164 15.69 -2.41 6.44
C PRO A 164 15.97 -2.47 7.94
N HIS A 165 15.76 -1.34 8.62
CA HIS A 165 15.79 -1.23 10.07
C HIS A 165 14.52 -0.50 10.57
N MET A 166 14.15 -0.78 11.82
CA MET A 166 13.00 -0.13 12.46
C MET A 166 13.28 1.34 12.72
N VAL A 167 12.27 2.18 12.51
CA VAL A 167 12.29 3.63 12.74
C VAL A 167 11.08 4.09 13.54
N GLY A 168 11.10 5.33 14.05
CA GLY A 168 9.97 5.92 14.76
C GLY A 168 8.92 6.52 13.83
N PRO A 169 7.71 6.87 14.33
CA PRO A 169 6.69 7.57 13.53
C PRO A 169 7.11 8.97 13.05
N ASP A 170 8.13 9.57 13.67
CA ASP A 170 8.64 10.90 13.35
C ASP A 170 9.29 10.99 11.96
N VAL A 171 9.69 9.85 11.38
CA VAL A 171 10.26 9.79 10.02
C VAL A 171 9.22 9.53 8.93
N LEU A 172 7.93 9.44 9.27
CA LEU A 172 6.87 9.27 8.29
C LEU A 172 6.79 10.47 7.35
N ALA A 173 6.47 10.20 6.08
CA ALA A 173 6.31 11.24 5.07
C ALA A 173 5.23 12.26 5.51
N SER A 174 5.58 13.55 5.49
CA SER A 174 4.69 14.64 5.89
C SER A 174 3.63 15.01 4.84
N GLY A 175 3.66 14.35 3.68
CA GLY A 175 2.76 14.59 2.56
C GLY A 175 3.03 13.62 1.42
N TRP A 176 2.31 13.80 0.31
CA TRP A 176 2.23 12.80 -0.76
C TRP A 176 3.16 13.02 -1.93
N ALA A 177 3.97 14.09 -1.91
CA ALA A 177 5.01 14.28 -2.91
C ALA A 177 5.98 13.11 -2.86
N LEU A 178 6.34 12.56 -4.02
CA LEU A 178 7.18 11.36 -4.10
C LEU A 178 8.49 11.52 -3.32
N ALA A 179 9.10 12.71 -3.38
CA ALA A 179 10.33 13.06 -2.67
C ALA A 179 10.22 13.08 -1.13
N ASN A 180 9.01 13.03 -0.56
CA ASN A 180 8.82 12.93 0.89
C ASN A 180 8.97 11.50 1.41
N PHE A 181 9.03 10.51 0.52
CA PHE A 181 9.26 9.12 0.86
C PHE A 181 10.70 8.73 0.55
N GLU A 182 11.20 7.72 1.25
CA GLU A 182 12.36 6.96 0.80
C GLU A 182 11.95 6.03 -0.35
N ASP A 183 12.77 5.94 -1.41
CA ASP A 183 12.55 4.92 -2.44
C ASP A 183 12.99 3.53 -1.94
N ASN A 184 12.07 2.59 -1.99
CA ASN A 184 12.31 1.19 -1.68
C ASN A 184 12.27 0.37 -2.98
N LEU A 185 13.44 0.22 -3.62
CA LEU A 185 13.58 -0.49 -4.89
C LEU A 185 13.04 -1.93 -4.79
N TRP A 186 13.29 -2.60 -3.66
CA TRP A 186 12.87 -3.99 -3.44
C TRP A 186 11.35 -4.11 -3.30
N ARG A 187 10.72 -3.10 -2.70
CA ARG A 187 9.26 -2.98 -2.66
C ARG A 187 8.68 -2.77 -4.06
N SER A 188 9.37 -2.03 -4.94
CA SER A 188 8.96 -1.95 -6.35
C SER A 188 9.05 -3.30 -7.04
N LEU A 189 10.19 -4.00 -6.90
CA LEU A 189 10.41 -5.32 -7.49
C LEU A 189 9.35 -6.34 -7.06
N ALA A 190 9.03 -6.40 -5.77
CA ALA A 190 7.96 -7.24 -5.26
C ALA A 190 6.60 -6.92 -5.94
N GLY A 191 6.29 -5.63 -6.10
CA GLY A 191 5.10 -5.18 -6.83
C GLY A 191 5.04 -5.67 -8.27
N PHE A 192 6.14 -5.56 -9.03
CA PHE A 192 6.20 -6.07 -10.40
C PHE A 192 6.14 -7.61 -10.45
N ALA A 193 6.90 -8.30 -9.60
CA ALA A 193 6.95 -9.76 -9.55
C ALA A 193 5.61 -10.39 -9.17
N SER A 194 4.79 -9.70 -8.35
CA SER A 194 3.44 -10.16 -8.00
C SER A 194 2.40 -9.86 -9.09
N HIS A 195 2.73 -9.10 -10.14
CA HIS A 195 1.83 -8.67 -11.22
C HIS A 195 2.41 -8.95 -12.61
N VAL A 196 3.25 -9.97 -12.76
CA VAL A 196 3.67 -10.48 -14.07
C VAL A 196 2.44 -10.90 -14.88
N ASN A 197 2.53 -10.82 -16.21
CA ASN A 197 1.37 -11.00 -17.09
C ASN A 197 0.75 -12.40 -17.03
N ASP A 198 1.59 -13.43 -16.81
CA ASP A 198 1.10 -14.76 -16.51
C ASP A 198 0.72 -14.85 -15.03
N ALA A 199 -0.54 -14.53 -14.74
CA ALA A 199 -1.08 -14.55 -13.37
C ALA A 199 -0.88 -15.90 -12.67
N SER A 200 -0.84 -17.01 -13.45
CA SER A 200 -0.61 -18.35 -12.93
C SER A 200 0.85 -18.61 -12.54
N SER A 201 1.76 -17.71 -12.91
CA SER A 201 3.20 -17.80 -12.63
C SER A 201 3.72 -16.63 -11.81
N ARG A 202 2.86 -15.80 -11.19
CA ARG A 202 3.31 -14.67 -10.34
C ARG A 202 4.10 -15.14 -9.11
N CYS A 203 4.82 -14.21 -8.49
CA CYS A 203 5.77 -14.56 -7.42
C CYS A 203 5.11 -15.11 -6.14
N TYR A 204 3.99 -14.55 -5.71
CA TYR A 204 3.31 -14.92 -4.45
C TYR A 204 1.85 -14.50 -4.41
N ILE A 205 1.11 -15.05 -3.46
CA ILE A 205 -0.29 -14.72 -3.14
C ILE A 205 -0.33 -13.71 -1.99
N LYS A 206 -1.27 -12.78 -2.03
CA LYS A 206 -1.58 -11.86 -0.93
C LYS A 206 -2.80 -12.39 -0.19
N SER A 207 -2.60 -13.12 0.90
CA SER A 207 -3.73 -13.62 1.68
C SER A 207 -4.37 -12.48 2.49
N CYS A 208 -5.62 -12.66 2.91
CA CYS A 208 -6.36 -11.63 3.67
C CYS A 208 -5.86 -11.44 5.11
N ASP A 209 -5.00 -12.35 5.54
CA ASP A 209 -4.65 -12.60 6.92
C ASP A 209 -3.23 -12.07 7.25
N GLU A 210 -2.59 -11.48 6.25
CA GLU A 210 -1.19 -11.09 6.25
C GLU A 210 -1.03 -9.61 5.90
N PHE A 211 -0.15 -8.93 6.64
CA PHE A 211 0.16 -7.52 6.43
C PHE A 211 1.50 -7.37 5.74
N PHE A 212 1.62 -6.31 4.94
CA PHE A 212 2.88 -5.90 4.35
C PHE A 212 3.56 -7.01 3.53
N VAL A 213 2.80 -7.93 2.90
CA VAL A 213 3.33 -9.07 2.14
C VAL A 213 4.34 -8.60 1.08
N ASP A 214 4.05 -7.52 0.36
CA ASP A 214 4.99 -6.97 -0.62
C ASP A 214 6.31 -6.45 0.01
N PHE A 215 6.29 -6.01 1.27
CA PHE A 215 7.50 -5.65 2.00
C PHE A 215 8.27 -6.89 2.49
N GLN A 216 7.55 -7.93 2.93
CA GLN A 216 8.16 -9.22 3.27
C GLN A 216 8.92 -9.80 2.08
N TRP A 217 8.29 -9.80 0.89
CA TRP A 217 8.92 -10.25 -0.34
C TRP A 217 10.05 -9.32 -0.79
N GLY A 218 9.89 -8.00 -0.65
CA GLY A 218 10.98 -7.05 -0.88
C GLY A 218 12.20 -7.35 0.01
N TYR A 219 12.00 -7.68 1.30
CA TYR A 219 13.07 -8.12 2.19
C TYR A 219 13.74 -9.40 1.68
N ALA A 220 12.95 -10.44 1.39
CA ALA A 220 13.49 -11.73 0.95
C ALA A 220 14.26 -11.62 -0.38
N ILE A 221 13.77 -10.83 -1.34
CA ILE A 221 14.44 -10.55 -2.61
C ILE A 221 15.78 -9.83 -2.37
N ASN A 222 15.80 -8.83 -1.48
CA ASN A 222 17.05 -8.14 -1.12
C ASN A 222 18.06 -9.15 -0.55
N VAL A 223 17.67 -9.92 0.47
CA VAL A 223 18.56 -10.92 1.08
C VAL A 223 19.08 -11.91 0.04
N ALA A 224 18.20 -12.47 -0.80
CA ALA A 224 18.60 -13.42 -1.83
C ALA A 224 19.57 -12.81 -2.86
N THR A 225 19.47 -11.51 -3.11
CA THR A 225 20.29 -10.83 -4.12
C THR A 225 21.64 -10.39 -3.56
N GLU A 226 21.66 -9.74 -2.41
CA GLU A 226 22.84 -9.04 -1.89
C GLU A 226 23.59 -9.79 -0.78
N TYR A 227 22.92 -10.70 -0.06
CA TYR A 227 23.46 -11.27 1.18
C TYR A 227 23.55 -12.79 1.19
N ASN A 228 22.59 -13.49 0.58
CA ASN A 228 22.52 -14.93 0.57
C ASN A 228 22.07 -15.47 -0.80
N THR A 229 23.05 -15.59 -1.70
CA THR A 229 22.81 -16.04 -3.07
C THR A 229 22.40 -17.50 -3.17
N THR A 230 22.55 -18.29 -2.10
CA THR A 230 22.13 -19.71 -2.08
C THR A 230 20.61 -19.88 -2.06
N LEU A 231 19.85 -18.80 -1.88
CA LEU A 231 18.40 -18.81 -2.01
C LEU A 231 17.94 -18.93 -3.47
N TRP A 232 18.82 -18.59 -4.43
CA TRP A 232 18.54 -18.78 -5.85
C TRP A 232 18.67 -20.25 -6.26
N PRO A 233 17.86 -20.73 -7.22
CA PRO A 233 17.99 -22.10 -7.72
C PRO A 233 19.33 -22.38 -8.39
N SER A 234 19.97 -21.36 -8.98
CA SER A 234 21.34 -21.46 -9.51
C SER A 234 22.08 -20.12 -9.46
N GLY A 235 23.41 -20.19 -9.42
CA GLY A 235 24.28 -19.01 -9.50
C GLY A 235 24.16 -18.25 -10.83
N ASP A 236 23.85 -18.95 -11.93
CA ASP A 236 23.66 -18.31 -13.25
C ASP A 236 22.40 -17.44 -13.28
N GLN A 237 21.31 -17.88 -12.63
CA GLN A 237 20.07 -17.12 -12.52
C GLN A 237 20.27 -15.87 -11.65
N HIS A 238 20.93 -16.02 -10.49
CA HIS A 238 21.31 -14.89 -9.63
C HIS A 238 22.16 -13.87 -10.41
N ALA A 239 23.21 -14.34 -11.09
CA ALA A 239 24.12 -13.47 -11.84
C ALA A 239 23.41 -12.77 -13.01
N ALA A 240 22.46 -13.44 -13.69
CA ALA A 240 21.66 -12.83 -14.74
C ALA A 240 20.76 -11.71 -14.19
N PHE A 241 20.09 -11.96 -13.05
CA PHE A 241 19.26 -10.97 -12.38
C PHE A 241 20.09 -9.76 -11.91
N GLN A 242 21.21 -9.97 -11.20
CA GLN A 242 22.07 -8.88 -10.74
C GLN A 242 22.61 -8.02 -11.89
N ARG A 243 23.02 -8.63 -13.01
CA ARG A 243 23.47 -7.88 -14.19
C ARG A 243 22.37 -6.98 -14.72
N LEU A 244 21.13 -7.48 -14.81
CA LEU A 244 20.00 -6.67 -15.26
C LEU A 244 19.71 -5.55 -14.25
N LEU A 245 19.62 -5.86 -12.95
CA LEU A 245 19.34 -4.89 -11.89
C LEU A 245 20.34 -3.72 -11.91
N HIS A 246 21.64 -4.01 -11.99
CA HIS A 246 22.70 -3.00 -11.99
C HIS A 246 22.87 -2.29 -13.33
N SER A 247 22.28 -2.81 -14.41
CA SER A 247 22.28 -2.13 -15.71
C SER A 247 21.23 -1.02 -15.82
N LEU A 248 20.19 -1.05 -14.98
CA LEU A 248 19.12 -0.07 -15.04
C LEU A 248 19.49 1.23 -14.30
N PRO A 249 19.05 2.39 -14.81
CA PRO A 249 19.12 3.61 -14.02
C PRO A 249 18.23 3.46 -12.78
N TYR A 250 18.74 3.96 -11.64
CA TYR A 250 17.94 4.04 -10.43
C TYR A 250 16.68 4.89 -10.68
N PRO A 251 15.48 4.51 -10.18
CA PRO A 251 14.25 5.24 -10.42
C PRO A 251 14.41 6.72 -10.06
N SER A 252 14.14 7.60 -11.01
CA SER A 252 14.10 9.02 -10.74
C SER A 252 12.73 9.43 -10.20
N LEU A 253 12.62 10.62 -9.64
CA LEU A 253 11.34 11.22 -9.23
C LEU A 253 10.41 11.57 -10.40
N LYS A 254 10.92 11.54 -11.65
CA LYS A 254 10.21 12.08 -12.83
C LYS A 254 9.86 10.99 -13.83
N ASP A 255 10.84 10.13 -14.14
CA ASP A 255 10.74 9.13 -15.18
C ASP A 255 11.34 7.79 -14.73
N VAL A 256 10.70 6.70 -15.18
CA VAL A 256 11.10 5.31 -14.95
C VAL A 256 10.75 4.49 -16.20
N ASP A 257 11.68 3.66 -16.70
CA ASP A 257 11.37 2.70 -17.76
C ASP A 257 10.62 1.49 -17.18
N LEU A 258 9.29 1.53 -17.26
CA LEU A 258 8.45 0.48 -16.70
C LEU A 258 8.58 -0.87 -17.41
N GLN A 259 9.11 -0.93 -18.64
CA GLN A 259 9.31 -2.20 -19.33
C GLN A 259 10.49 -2.96 -18.74
N ASP A 260 11.56 -2.26 -18.38
CA ASP A 260 12.71 -2.89 -17.75
C ASP A 260 12.40 -3.36 -16.32
N TRP A 261 11.58 -2.61 -15.58
CA TRP A 261 11.08 -3.04 -14.28
C TRP A 261 10.15 -4.26 -14.36
N LYS A 262 9.30 -4.35 -15.40
CA LYS A 262 8.51 -5.57 -15.66
C LYS A 262 9.41 -6.77 -15.93
N LYS A 263 10.42 -6.63 -16.79
CA LYS A 263 11.41 -7.69 -17.04
C LYS A 263 12.14 -8.13 -15.76
N LEU A 264 12.52 -7.18 -14.90
CA LEU A 264 13.11 -7.51 -13.60
C LEU A 264 12.16 -8.33 -12.72
N GLY A 265 10.87 -7.94 -12.67
CA GLY A 265 9.83 -8.70 -11.98
C GLY A 265 9.70 -10.14 -12.50
N GLU A 266 9.78 -10.34 -13.81
CA GLU A 266 9.75 -11.66 -14.45
C GLU A 266 11.00 -12.50 -14.16
N GLN A 267 12.19 -11.88 -14.09
CA GLN A 267 13.45 -12.55 -13.76
C GLN A 267 13.50 -13.06 -12.31
N LEU A 268 12.60 -12.59 -11.43
CA LEU A 268 12.50 -13.06 -10.05
C LEU A 268 11.74 -14.37 -9.91
N LEU A 269 10.96 -14.79 -10.91
CA LEU A 269 10.10 -15.98 -10.78
C LEU A 269 10.84 -17.25 -10.38
N PRO A 270 12.04 -17.58 -10.91
CA PRO A 270 12.79 -18.75 -10.45
C PRO A 270 13.14 -18.71 -8.97
N LEU A 271 13.50 -17.53 -8.44
CA LEU A 271 13.73 -17.32 -7.00
C LEU A 271 12.42 -17.53 -6.23
N CYS A 272 11.34 -16.88 -6.65
CA CYS A 272 10.04 -16.91 -5.98
C CYS A 272 9.48 -18.32 -5.80
N HIS A 273 9.59 -19.14 -6.84
CA HIS A 273 9.08 -20.51 -6.86
C HIS A 273 10.07 -21.52 -6.30
N GLY A 274 11.27 -21.07 -5.93
CA GLY A 274 12.29 -21.88 -5.32
C GLY A 274 11.85 -22.39 -3.93
N PRO A 275 12.13 -23.65 -3.58
CA PRO A 275 11.78 -24.20 -2.27
C PRO A 275 12.56 -23.54 -1.12
N ALA A 276 13.67 -22.84 -1.42
CA ALA A 276 14.46 -22.12 -0.42
C ALA A 276 13.70 -20.94 0.22
N LEU A 277 12.71 -20.37 -0.49
CA LEU A 277 11.86 -19.31 0.06
C LEU A 277 10.62 -19.85 0.77
N HIS A 278 10.32 -21.14 0.66
CA HIS A 278 9.21 -21.74 1.39
C HIS A 278 9.50 -21.71 2.90
N SER A 279 8.66 -21.01 3.67
CA SER A 279 8.85 -20.80 5.11
C SER A 279 10.16 -20.09 5.49
N TYR A 280 10.69 -19.24 4.59
CA TYR A 280 11.90 -18.47 4.86
C TYR A 280 11.74 -17.59 6.11
N PRO A 281 12.66 -17.62 7.09
CA PRO A 281 12.51 -16.85 8.33
C PRO A 281 12.66 -15.35 8.07
N LEU A 282 11.79 -14.56 8.67
CA LEU A 282 11.85 -13.10 8.60
C LEU A 282 12.29 -12.49 9.94
N PRO A 283 12.88 -11.28 9.93
CA PRO A 283 13.28 -10.60 11.14
C PRO A 283 12.06 -10.12 11.94
N ALA A 284 12.30 -9.69 13.18
CA ALA A 284 11.28 -9.06 14.02
C ALA A 284 10.65 -7.85 13.30
N GLY A 285 9.33 -7.67 13.47
CA GLY A 285 8.54 -6.67 12.74
C GLY A 285 7.61 -7.29 11.69
N PHE A 286 8.09 -8.35 11.04
CA PHE A 286 7.31 -9.22 10.14
C PHE A 286 6.70 -10.43 10.87
N PRO A 287 5.80 -11.20 10.22
CA PRO A 287 5.48 -12.56 10.65
C PRO A 287 6.74 -13.42 10.73
N SER A 288 6.73 -14.49 11.55
CA SER A 288 7.92 -15.33 11.76
C SER A 288 8.52 -15.97 10.50
N THR A 289 7.71 -16.16 9.46
CA THR A 289 8.13 -16.71 8.18
C THR A 289 7.54 -15.91 7.01
N LEU A 290 8.19 -15.99 5.85
CA LEU A 290 7.73 -15.41 4.60
C LEU A 290 6.39 -16.03 4.20
N GLN A 291 5.41 -15.16 3.98
CA GLN A 291 4.06 -15.57 3.67
C GLN A 291 3.76 -15.50 2.17
N GLY A 292 2.65 -16.10 1.74
CA GLY A 292 2.20 -16.06 0.33
C GLY A 292 2.95 -16.95 -0.65
N TRP A 293 3.94 -17.73 -0.21
CA TRP A 293 4.63 -18.70 -1.06
C TRP A 293 3.66 -19.79 -1.55
N SER A 294 3.73 -20.16 -2.82
CA SER A 294 2.91 -21.22 -3.43
C SER A 294 3.69 -21.96 -4.50
N ALA A 295 3.32 -23.22 -4.72
CA ALA A 295 3.68 -23.91 -5.95
C ALA A 295 2.96 -23.27 -7.16
N VAL A 296 3.51 -23.51 -8.35
CA VAL A 296 2.93 -23.10 -9.64
C VAL A 296 1.93 -24.16 -10.12
N PRO A 297 0.74 -23.79 -10.63
CA PRO A 297 0.27 -22.42 -10.82
C PRO A 297 -0.09 -21.73 -9.50
N VAL A 298 0.29 -20.46 -9.38
CA VAL A 298 -0.03 -19.61 -8.23
C VAL A 298 -1.52 -19.20 -8.31
N PRO A 299 -2.33 -19.50 -7.29
CA PRO A 299 -3.74 -19.10 -7.21
C PRO A 299 -3.95 -17.59 -7.30
N ASP A 300 -5.17 -17.18 -7.62
CA ASP A 300 -5.59 -15.77 -7.53
C ASP A 300 -5.57 -15.25 -6.09
N ASP A 301 -5.39 -13.93 -5.93
CA ASP A 301 -5.54 -13.29 -4.63
C ASP A 301 -7.01 -13.40 -4.16
N PRO A 302 -7.26 -13.78 -2.90
CA PRO A 302 -8.60 -13.74 -2.34
C PRO A 302 -9.15 -12.31 -2.31
N SER A 303 -10.48 -12.18 -2.32
CA SER A 303 -11.13 -10.89 -2.08
C SER A 303 -11.18 -10.61 -0.58
N CYS A 304 -10.37 -9.65 -0.14
CA CYS A 304 -10.21 -9.32 1.28
C CYS A 304 -11.02 -8.08 1.67
N LYS A 305 -11.51 -8.06 2.91
CA LYS A 305 -12.10 -6.88 3.54
C LYS A 305 -11.03 -6.18 4.35
N TYR A 306 -11.12 -4.85 4.44
CA TYR A 306 -10.28 -4.10 5.36
C TYR A 306 -10.60 -4.43 6.82
N GLU A 307 -9.56 -4.62 7.64
CA GLU A 307 -9.73 -4.94 9.06
C GLU A 307 -10.07 -3.69 9.88
N SER A 308 -11.16 -3.75 10.66
CA SER A 308 -11.55 -2.68 11.57
C SER A 308 -10.84 -2.78 12.92
N CYS A 309 -10.91 -1.76 13.79
CA CYS A 309 -10.33 -1.86 15.15
C CYS A 309 -10.79 -3.13 15.91
N THR A 310 -12.01 -3.59 15.69
CA THR A 310 -12.56 -4.71 16.45
C THR A 310 -12.11 -6.06 15.90
N SER A 311 -11.68 -6.10 14.64
CA SER A 311 -11.21 -7.31 13.96
C SER A 311 -9.71 -7.31 13.70
N ALA A 312 -9.04 -6.17 13.93
CA ALA A 312 -7.62 -5.99 13.63
C ALA A 312 -6.80 -6.98 14.43
N ARG A 313 -5.98 -7.77 13.73
CA ARG A 313 -5.05 -8.69 14.38
C ARG A 313 -4.03 -7.89 15.19
N MET A 314 -3.93 -8.19 16.47
CA MET A 314 -2.90 -7.62 17.32
C MET A 314 -1.60 -8.38 17.10
N ASN A 315 -0.45 -7.71 17.21
CA ASN A 315 0.83 -8.39 17.35
C ASN A 315 0.71 -9.46 18.45
N GLY A 316 0.77 -10.72 18.06
CA GLY A 316 0.81 -11.86 18.98
C GLY A 316 2.19 -11.94 19.63
N GLN A 317 2.49 -11.01 20.53
CA GLN A 317 3.60 -11.08 21.47
C GLN A 317 3.29 -10.12 22.62
N GLU A 318 2.85 -10.67 23.76
CA GLU A 318 3.12 -10.04 25.04
C GLU A 318 4.63 -10.10 25.24
N ASP A 319 5.35 -9.14 24.67
CA ASP A 319 6.74 -8.93 25.06
C ASP A 319 6.71 -8.37 26.48
N ALA A 320 7.09 -9.21 27.45
CA ALA A 320 7.23 -8.89 28.87
C ALA A 320 8.33 -7.85 29.18
N HIS A 321 8.75 -7.06 28.20
CA HIS A 321 9.75 -6.01 28.36
C HIS A 321 9.20 -4.74 27.75
N GLY A 322 8.70 -3.87 28.64
CA GLY A 322 8.25 -2.53 28.32
C GLY A 322 9.34 -1.75 27.60
N PHE A 323 9.24 -1.71 26.28
CA PHE A 323 9.78 -0.61 25.52
C PHE A 323 8.75 0.51 25.59
N VAL A 324 9.07 1.49 26.43
CA VAL A 324 8.65 2.86 26.21
C VAL A 324 9.46 3.34 25.01
N VAL A 325 8.79 3.49 23.87
CA VAL A 325 9.24 4.42 22.83
C VAL A 325 8.62 5.76 23.17
#